data_AF-A0A7J9FC19-F1
#
_entry.id   AF-A0A7J9FC19-F1
#
_cell.length_a   1.000
_cell.length_b   1.000
_cell.length_c   1.000
_cell.angle_alpha   90.00
_cell.angle_beta   90.00
_cell.angle_gamma   90.00
#
_symmetry.space_group_name_H-M   'P 1'
#
loop_
_entity.id
_entity.type
_entity.pdbx_description
1 polymer ?
#
loop_
_entity_poly.entity_id
_entity_poly.type
_entity_poly.pdbx_seq_one_letter_code
_entity_poly.pdbx_strand_id
1 'polypeptide(L)'
;MGGNGVLYPILGFASCVAFIYMSFGDLKLSSLPKGLSLSFVERNGSHFILDGKPLYVNGWNSYWLMAHSMDENSRGRVSVMLQAGAKMGLTVCRTWAFNDGGYEALQISPGQFDERVFQALDYVIAEASRHGIRLLLSLVNNLQAYGGKTQYVKWAWQEGIGLSSSNDSFFFDPSIRKYFKNYVL
;
A
#
# COMPACT_ATOMS: atom_id res chain seq x y z
N MET A 1 -48.77 -41.61 31.93
CA MET A 1 -47.30 -41.75 31.82
C MET A 1 -47.00 -42.04 30.36
N GLY A 2 -46.32 -41.22 29.57
CA GLY A 2 -45.50 -40.03 29.82
C GLY A 2 -44.50 -39.96 28.66
N GLY A 3 -44.95 -39.49 27.50
CA GLY A 3 -44.21 -39.59 26.23
C GLY A 3 -43.65 -38.26 25.72
N ASN A 4 -42.93 -37.52 26.56
CA ASN A 4 -42.24 -36.28 26.15
C ASN A 4 -40.73 -36.51 25.87
N GLY A 5 -40.31 -37.77 25.66
CA GLY A 5 -38.89 -38.14 25.57
C GLY A 5 -38.11 -37.46 24.44
N VAL A 6 -38.80 -37.03 23.37
CA VAL A 6 -38.19 -36.35 22.21
C VAL A 6 -38.37 -34.83 22.28
N LEU A 7 -39.33 -34.34 23.07
CA LEU A 7 -39.65 -32.93 23.17
C LEU A 7 -38.53 -32.15 23.89
N TYR A 8 -38.03 -32.70 25.01
CA TYR A 8 -36.98 -32.04 25.79
C TYR A 8 -35.62 -31.96 25.06
N PRO A 9 -35.16 -32.99 24.33
CA PRO A 9 -33.97 -32.88 23.48
C PRO A 9 -34.10 -31.83 22.38
N ILE A 10 -35.27 -31.73 21.74
CA ILE A 10 -35.52 -30.75 20.67
C ILE A 10 -35.53 -29.33 21.25
N LEU A 11 -36.22 -29.12 22.37
CA LEU A 11 -36.22 -27.82 23.07
C LEU A 11 -34.81 -27.46 23.55
N GLY A 12 -34.06 -28.41 24.10
CA GLY A 12 -32.67 -28.19 24.51
C GLY A 12 -31.78 -27.78 23.35
N PHE A 13 -31.87 -28.49 22.21
CA PHE A 13 -31.12 -28.15 21.01
C PHE A 13 -31.52 -26.77 20.46
N ALA A 14 -32.82 -26.49 20.37
CA ALA A 14 -33.32 -25.19 19.90
C ALA A 14 -32.87 -24.03 20.81
N SER A 15 -32.85 -24.24 22.13
CA SER A 15 -32.34 -23.26 23.09
C SER A 15 -30.84 -23.06 22.96
N CYS A 16 -30.05 -24.11 22.74
CA CYS A 16 -28.61 -23.98 22.47
C CYS A 16 -28.34 -23.21 21.18
N VAL A 17 -29.08 -23.50 20.10
CA VAL A 17 -28.96 -22.77 18.82
C VAL A 17 -29.37 -21.31 18.99
N ALA A 18 -30.45 -21.04 19.70
CA ALA A 18 -30.89 -19.67 19.99
C ALA A 18 -29.89 -18.93 20.87
N PHE A 19 -29.29 -19.58 21.87
CA PHE A 19 -28.28 -18.99 22.73
C PHE A 19 -26.98 -18.69 21.98
N ILE A 20 -26.56 -19.59 21.08
CA ILE A 20 -25.43 -19.34 20.16
C ILE A 20 -25.77 -18.18 19.23
N TYR A 21 -26.97 -18.15 18.64
CA TYR A 21 -27.40 -17.04 17.79
C TYR A 21 -27.61 -15.73 18.55
N MET A 22 -27.95 -15.72 19.84
CA MET A 22 -28.04 -14.47 20.61
C MET A 22 -26.67 -14.02 21.12
N SER A 23 -25.79 -14.96 21.48
CA SER A 23 -24.43 -14.69 21.94
C SER A 23 -23.49 -14.32 20.79
N PHE A 24 -23.77 -14.82 19.59
CA PHE A 24 -22.96 -14.70 18.39
C PHE A 24 -23.78 -14.30 17.16
N GLY A 25 -24.96 -13.70 17.31
CA GLY A 25 -25.86 -13.33 16.19
C GLY A 25 -25.31 -12.29 15.24
N ASP A 26 -24.25 -11.61 15.69
CA ASP A 26 -23.42 -10.73 14.88
C ASP A 26 -22.08 -11.38 14.45
N LEU A 27 -21.95 -12.71 14.54
CA LEU A 27 -21.13 -13.45 13.59
C LEU A 27 -21.86 -13.40 12.23
N LYS A 28 -21.93 -12.19 11.66
CA LYS A 28 -21.53 -12.09 10.26
C LYS A 28 -20.21 -12.85 10.22
N LEU A 29 -20.22 -14.02 9.59
CA LEU A 29 -19.08 -14.43 8.81
C LEU A 29 -18.90 -13.27 7.84
N SER A 30 -18.22 -12.22 8.29
CA SER A 30 -17.77 -11.16 7.45
C SER A 30 -16.93 -11.93 6.46
N SER A 31 -17.48 -12.14 5.27
CA SER A 31 -16.63 -12.18 4.11
C SER A 31 -15.66 -11.05 4.36
N LEU A 32 -14.37 -11.38 4.54
CA LEU A 32 -13.30 -10.38 4.52
C LEU A 32 -13.73 -9.43 3.40
N PRO A 33 -13.95 -8.14 3.69
CA PRO A 33 -14.59 -7.25 2.74
C PRO A 33 -13.86 -7.47 1.43
N LYS A 34 -14.57 -8.04 0.44
CA LYS A 34 -14.00 -8.40 -0.85
C LYS A 34 -13.26 -7.14 -1.28
N GLY A 35 -11.91 -7.21 -1.27
CA GLY A 35 -11.07 -6.01 -1.25
C GLY A 35 -11.61 -5.02 -2.26
N LEU A 36 -11.82 -3.77 -1.83
CA LEU A 36 -12.55 -2.79 -2.62
C LEU A 36 -11.81 -2.65 -3.95
N SER A 37 -12.36 -3.29 -4.99
CA SER A 37 -11.73 -3.38 -6.30
C SER A 37 -11.92 -2.04 -6.97
N LEU A 38 -11.00 -1.12 -6.72
CA LEU A 38 -10.97 0.18 -7.34
C LEU A 38 -10.57 0.02 -8.81
N SER A 39 -11.46 0.40 -9.73
CA SER A 39 -11.14 0.44 -11.17
C SER A 39 -9.94 1.33 -11.44
N PHE A 40 -9.22 1.09 -12.54
CA PHE A 40 -8.12 1.96 -12.94
C PHE A 40 -8.62 3.36 -13.31
N VAL A 41 -7.82 4.38 -12.98
CA VAL A 41 -8.07 5.75 -13.43
C VAL A 41 -7.58 5.87 -14.86
N GLU A 42 -8.45 6.35 -15.73
CA GLU A 42 -8.17 6.58 -17.14
C GLU A 42 -8.03 8.08 -17.43
N ARG A 43 -7.69 8.40 -18.67
CA ARG A 43 -7.61 9.78 -19.16
C ARG A 43 -8.51 9.95 -20.39
N ASN A 44 -9.28 11.03 -20.40
CA ASN A 44 -9.99 11.50 -21.58
C ASN A 44 -9.63 12.98 -21.83
N GLY A 45 -8.85 13.24 -22.87
CA GLY A 45 -8.38 14.59 -23.21
C GLY A 45 -7.56 15.20 -22.07
N SER A 46 -8.07 16.24 -21.41
CA SER A 46 -7.45 16.91 -20.27
C SER A 46 -8.00 16.46 -18.89
N HIS A 47 -8.88 15.47 -18.86
CA HIS A 47 -9.56 15.03 -17.62
C HIS A 47 -9.16 13.60 -17.23
N PHE A 48 -9.11 13.34 -15.93
CA PHE A 48 -9.11 11.98 -15.42
C PHE A 48 -10.54 11.43 -15.41
N ILE A 49 -10.70 10.15 -15.71
CA ILE A 49 -11.97 9.44 -15.74
C ILE A 49 -11.89 8.22 -14.83
N LEU A 50 -12.95 7.97 -14.07
CA LEU A 50 -13.13 6.77 -13.27
C LEU A 50 -14.55 6.25 -13.45
N ASP A 51 -14.67 4.98 -13.87
CA ASP A 51 -15.97 4.32 -14.10
C ASP A 51 -16.91 5.17 -14.99
N GLY A 52 -16.34 5.76 -16.05
CA GLY A 52 -17.05 6.61 -16.99
C GLY A 52 -17.39 8.03 -16.50
N LYS A 53 -16.98 8.42 -15.29
CA LYS A 53 -17.25 9.75 -14.71
C LYS A 53 -15.96 10.56 -14.54
N PRO A 54 -16.01 11.90 -14.66
CA PRO A 54 -14.87 12.75 -14.34
C PRO A 54 -14.38 12.53 -12.91
N LEU A 55 -13.08 12.32 -12.77
CA LEU A 55 -12.38 12.27 -11.48
C LEU A 55 -11.60 13.58 -11.28
N TYR A 56 -11.97 14.34 -10.26
CA TYR A 56 -11.20 15.48 -9.79
C TYR A 56 -10.36 15.06 -8.59
N VAL A 57 -9.06 15.29 -8.67
CA VAL A 57 -8.13 14.93 -7.60
C VAL A 57 -8.25 15.96 -6.48
N ASN A 58 -8.69 15.50 -5.31
CA ASN A 58 -8.56 16.22 -4.05
C ASN A 58 -7.64 15.40 -3.16
N GLY A 59 -6.41 15.85 -2.93
CA GLY A 59 -5.37 14.95 -2.43
C GLY A 59 -4.33 15.60 -1.52
N TRP A 60 -3.42 14.78 -1.03
CA TRP A 60 -2.31 15.21 -0.17
C TRP A 60 -1.04 14.40 -0.43
N ASN A 61 0.04 14.78 0.26
CA ASN A 61 1.30 14.05 0.22
C ASN A 61 1.60 13.47 1.61
N SER A 62 2.01 12.21 1.65
CA SER A 62 2.58 11.55 2.84
C SER A 62 3.67 10.62 2.36
N TYR A 63 4.88 11.13 2.22
CA TYR A 63 6.01 10.40 1.65
C TYR A 63 6.47 9.21 2.51
N TRP A 64 6.13 9.22 3.80
CA TRP A 64 6.67 8.36 4.84
C TRP A 64 5.85 7.09 5.10
N LEU A 65 4.74 6.86 4.39
CA LEU A 65 3.80 5.77 4.71
C LEU A 65 4.49 4.39 4.69
N MET A 66 5.33 4.12 3.69
CA MET A 66 6.09 2.87 3.61
C MET A 66 7.07 2.72 4.78
N ALA A 67 7.90 3.74 5.04
CA ALA A 67 8.89 3.70 6.11
C ALA A 67 8.24 3.49 7.50
N HIS A 68 7.13 4.18 7.79
CA HIS A 68 6.41 4.01 9.05
C HIS A 68 5.56 2.72 9.13
N SER A 69 5.49 1.94 8.05
CA SER A 69 4.83 0.63 8.06
C SER A 69 5.81 -0.51 8.42
N MET A 70 7.10 -0.22 8.59
CA MET A 70 8.11 -1.20 9.00
C MET A 70 7.98 -1.61 10.47
N ASP A 71 7.76 -0.64 11.35
CA ASP A 71 7.59 -0.88 12.79
C ASP A 71 6.11 -1.10 13.14
N GLU A 72 5.81 -2.22 13.78
CA GLU A 72 4.44 -2.60 14.18
C GLU A 72 3.78 -1.55 15.08
N ASN A 73 4.56 -0.87 15.93
CA ASN A 73 4.04 0.15 16.84
C ASN A 73 3.61 1.43 16.12
N SER A 74 4.24 1.73 14.98
CA SER A 74 3.95 2.93 14.18
C SER A 74 3.07 2.64 12.96
N ARG A 75 2.99 1.39 12.50
CA ARG A 75 2.17 0.94 11.35
C ARG A 75 0.72 1.38 11.45
N GLY A 76 0.12 1.32 12.64
CA GLY A 76 -1.27 1.77 12.86
C GLY A 76 -1.52 3.26 12.49
N ARG A 77 -0.48 4.11 12.53
CA ARG A 77 -0.59 5.53 12.15
C ARG A 77 -0.90 5.72 10.67
N VAL A 78 -0.48 4.80 9.82
CA VAL A 78 -0.77 4.83 8.38
C VAL A 78 -2.26 4.68 8.12
N SER A 79 -2.90 3.68 8.75
CA SER A 79 -4.36 3.52 8.70
C SER A 79 -5.07 4.77 9.21
N VAL A 80 -4.61 5.36 10.32
CA VAL A 80 -5.25 6.56 10.90
C VAL A 80 -5.14 7.75 9.96
N MET A 81 -3.99 7.96 9.32
CA MET A 81 -3.79 9.04 8.35
C MET A 81 -4.69 8.88 7.12
N LEU A 82 -4.75 7.67 6.55
CA LEU A 82 -5.60 7.38 5.39
C LEU A 82 -7.09 7.53 5.72
N GLN A 83 -7.51 7.05 6.90
CA GLN A 83 -8.88 7.23 7.38
C GLN A 83 -9.22 8.71 7.59
N ALA A 84 -8.31 9.50 8.14
CA ALA A 84 -8.51 10.94 8.32
C ALA A 84 -8.69 11.65 6.97
N GLY A 85 -7.81 11.34 5.99
CA GLY A 85 -7.94 11.87 4.62
C GLY A 85 -9.28 11.52 3.98
N ALA A 86 -9.72 10.27 4.10
CA ALA A 86 -11.02 9.83 3.60
C ALA A 86 -12.20 10.57 4.27
N LYS A 87 -12.15 10.75 5.60
CA LYS A 87 -13.17 11.52 6.35
C LYS A 87 -13.24 13.00 5.94
N MET A 88 -12.13 13.56 5.46
CA MET A 88 -12.07 14.92 4.93
C MET A 88 -12.51 15.02 3.45
N GLY A 89 -12.87 13.91 2.81
CA GLY A 89 -13.24 13.88 1.40
C GLY A 89 -12.04 13.96 0.45
N LEU A 90 -10.83 13.64 0.92
CA LEU A 90 -9.66 13.46 0.05
C LEU A 90 -9.71 12.09 -0.62
N THR A 91 -9.27 12.02 -1.88
CA THR A 91 -9.40 10.86 -2.76
C THR A 91 -8.08 10.27 -3.21
N VAL A 92 -6.99 11.05 -3.18
CA VAL A 92 -5.66 10.60 -3.65
C VAL A 92 -4.56 10.99 -2.66
N CYS A 93 -3.72 10.02 -2.29
CA CYS A 93 -2.50 10.25 -1.53
C CYS A 93 -1.27 9.98 -2.39
N ARG A 94 -0.39 10.98 -2.52
CA ARG A 94 0.95 10.77 -3.10
C ARG A 94 1.92 10.31 -2.01
N THR A 95 2.62 9.20 -2.28
CA THR A 95 3.61 8.62 -1.37
C THR A 95 4.85 8.13 -2.13
N TRP A 96 5.90 7.75 -1.40
CA TRP A 96 7.11 7.18 -2.01
C TRP A 96 7.02 5.66 -1.99
N ALA A 97 7.29 5.07 -3.14
CA ALA A 97 7.47 3.63 -3.30
C ALA A 97 8.95 3.26 -3.38
N PHE A 98 9.87 4.18 -3.05
CA PHE A 98 11.32 3.97 -3.08
C PHE A 98 11.96 4.32 -1.73
N ASN A 99 13.10 3.69 -1.44
CA ASN A 99 14.09 4.11 -0.46
C ASN A 99 15.42 3.45 -0.87
N ASP A 100 16.36 4.23 -1.40
CA ASP A 100 17.55 3.72 -2.08
C ASP A 100 18.80 3.81 -1.16
N GLY A 101 19.39 2.66 -0.82
CA GLY A 101 20.75 2.56 -0.25
C GLY A 101 20.99 3.22 1.11
N GLY A 102 19.95 3.36 1.95
CA GLY A 102 20.00 3.97 3.28
C GLY A 102 19.44 3.10 4.42
N TYR A 103 19.06 3.75 5.54
CA TYR A 103 18.38 3.10 6.66
C TYR A 103 16.99 2.59 6.20
N GLU A 104 16.69 1.33 6.51
CA GLU A 104 15.45 0.65 6.07
C GLU A 104 15.19 0.81 4.55
N ALA A 105 16.26 0.72 3.75
CA ALA A 105 16.17 0.81 2.31
C ALA A 105 15.23 -0.26 1.74
N LEU A 106 14.34 0.17 0.83
CA LEU A 106 13.59 -0.77 0.01
C LEU A 106 14.55 -1.44 -0.98
N GLN A 107 15.34 -0.63 -1.69
CA GLN A 107 16.37 -1.11 -2.59
C GLN A 107 17.74 -0.90 -1.94
N ILE A 108 18.32 -2.01 -1.47
CA ILE A 108 19.60 -2.02 -0.72
C ILE A 108 20.76 -1.71 -1.68
N SER A 109 20.74 -2.35 -2.85
CA SER A 109 21.64 -2.15 -3.98
C SER A 109 20.87 -2.43 -5.28
N PRO A 110 21.41 -2.12 -6.48
CA PRO A 110 20.68 -2.31 -7.72
C PRO A 110 20.13 -3.74 -7.86
N GLY A 111 18.79 -3.86 -7.95
CA GLY A 111 18.10 -5.15 -8.08
C GLY A 111 18.06 -6.04 -6.82
N GLN A 112 18.53 -5.55 -5.67
CA GLN A 112 18.42 -6.25 -4.39
C GLN A 112 17.51 -5.48 -3.43
N PHE A 113 16.48 -6.16 -2.94
CA PHE A 113 15.39 -5.55 -2.20
C PHE A 113 15.23 -6.16 -0.80
N ASP A 114 14.79 -5.35 0.16
CA ASP A 114 14.35 -5.83 1.47
C ASP A 114 12.85 -6.17 1.41
N GLU A 115 12.55 -7.47 1.43
CA GLU A 115 11.17 -8.00 1.40
C GLU A 115 10.29 -7.43 2.53
N ARG A 116 10.87 -7.12 3.69
CA ARG A 116 10.10 -6.55 4.81
C ARG A 116 9.59 -5.15 4.47
N VAL A 117 10.38 -4.38 3.71
CA VAL A 117 10.00 -3.04 3.25
C VAL A 117 8.98 -3.12 2.12
N PHE A 118 9.04 -4.16 1.26
CA PHE A 118 7.97 -4.44 0.31
C PHE A 118 6.65 -4.76 1.01
N GLN A 119 6.66 -5.62 2.02
CA GLN A 119 5.46 -5.92 2.82
C GLN A 119 4.91 -4.67 3.53
N ALA A 120 5.78 -3.75 3.92
CA ALA A 120 5.38 -2.45 4.45
C ALA A 120 4.66 -1.61 3.38
N LEU A 121 5.12 -1.61 2.13
CA LEU A 121 4.41 -0.96 1.01
C LEU A 121 3.08 -1.66 0.68
N ASP A 122 3.02 -3.00 0.75
CA ASP A 122 1.80 -3.78 0.57
C ASP A 122 0.73 -3.39 1.60
N TYR A 123 1.14 -3.20 2.86
CA TYR A 123 0.25 -2.72 3.91
C TYR A 123 -0.33 -1.33 3.58
N VAL A 124 0.49 -0.40 3.06
CA VAL A 124 0.03 0.92 2.62
C VAL A 124 -1.02 0.81 1.51
N ILE A 125 -0.79 -0.07 0.52
CA ILE A 125 -1.73 -0.29 -0.60
C ILE A 125 -3.04 -0.89 -0.09
N ALA A 126 -2.97 -1.89 0.79
CA ALA A 126 -4.14 -2.53 1.38
C ALA A 126 -4.98 -1.56 2.21
N GLU A 127 -4.34 -0.76 3.08
CA GLU A 127 -5.04 0.25 3.87
C GLU A 127 -5.62 1.37 3.00
N ALA A 128 -4.92 1.81 1.96
CA ALA A 128 -5.45 2.82 1.05
C ALA A 128 -6.73 2.31 0.36
N SER A 129 -6.72 1.08 -0.15
CA SER A 129 -7.91 0.42 -0.71
C SER A 129 -9.05 0.33 0.31
N ARG A 130 -8.75 -0.05 1.56
CA ARG A 130 -9.74 -0.17 2.65
C ARG A 130 -10.46 1.14 2.96
N HIS A 131 -9.77 2.28 2.83
CA HIS A 131 -10.34 3.61 3.04
C HIS A 131 -10.79 4.31 1.74
N GLY A 132 -10.78 3.61 0.59
CA GLY A 132 -11.18 4.18 -0.69
C GLY A 132 -10.24 5.26 -1.22
N ILE A 133 -8.98 5.27 -0.77
CA ILE A 133 -7.93 6.21 -1.18
C ILE A 133 -7.12 5.60 -2.33
N ARG A 134 -6.91 6.38 -3.38
CA ARG A 134 -6.01 6.01 -4.48
C ARG A 134 -4.59 6.50 -4.19
N LEU A 135 -3.59 5.76 -4.66
CA LEU A 135 -2.19 6.10 -4.45
C LEU A 135 -1.55 6.64 -5.73
N LEU A 136 -0.76 7.70 -5.59
CA LEU A 136 0.22 8.13 -6.59
C LEU A 136 1.60 7.76 -6.05
N LEU A 137 2.17 6.68 -6.61
CA LEU A 137 3.46 6.14 -6.17
C LEU A 137 4.61 6.82 -6.93
N SER A 138 5.42 7.60 -6.22
CA SER A 138 6.69 8.12 -6.75
C SER A 138 7.72 7.00 -6.75
N LEU A 139 8.45 6.83 -7.85
CA LEU A 139 9.35 5.69 -8.08
C LEU A 139 10.83 5.99 -7.81
N VAL A 140 11.21 7.26 -7.77
CA VAL A 140 12.57 7.72 -7.43
C VAL A 140 12.52 9.19 -7.02
N ASN A 141 13.54 9.68 -6.34
CA ASN A 141 13.70 11.09 -5.99
C ASN A 141 14.75 11.79 -6.86
N ASN A 142 14.55 13.08 -7.13
CA ASN A 142 15.60 13.95 -7.67
C ASN A 142 16.49 14.52 -6.56
N LEU A 143 15.95 14.69 -5.36
CA LEU A 143 16.67 15.14 -4.16
C LEU A 143 17.31 13.95 -3.43
N GLN A 144 18.16 14.23 -2.44
CA GLN A 144 18.96 13.23 -1.74
C GLN A 144 18.18 12.42 -0.68
N ALA A 145 17.04 12.94 -0.23
CA ALA A 145 16.26 12.27 0.81
C ALA A 145 15.82 10.88 0.31
N TYR A 146 16.11 9.85 1.11
CA TYR A 146 15.82 8.44 0.80
C TYR A 146 16.58 7.95 -0.44
N GLY A 147 17.76 8.53 -0.69
CA GLY A 147 18.62 8.21 -1.81
C GLY A 147 18.23 8.97 -3.08
N GLY A 148 17.46 8.32 -3.96
CA GLY A 148 17.10 8.88 -5.26
C GLY A 148 18.24 8.84 -6.28
N LYS A 149 18.18 9.71 -7.29
CA LYS A 149 19.11 9.68 -8.43
C LYS A 149 20.59 9.71 -8.04
N THR A 150 20.92 10.40 -6.95
CA THR A 150 22.28 10.46 -6.40
C THR A 150 22.78 9.10 -5.94
N GLN A 151 21.91 8.28 -5.35
CA GLN A 151 22.29 6.94 -4.93
C GLN A 151 22.51 6.01 -6.13
N TYR A 152 21.72 6.15 -7.19
CA TYR A 152 21.94 5.41 -8.44
C TYR A 152 23.27 5.75 -9.11
N VAL A 153 23.62 7.04 -9.18
CA VAL A 153 24.94 7.49 -9.68
C VAL A 153 26.06 6.92 -8.80
N LYS A 154 25.88 6.93 -7.48
CA LYS A 154 26.85 6.36 -6.53
C LYS A 154 27.07 4.87 -6.75
N TRP A 155 26.01 4.07 -6.92
CA TRP A 155 26.13 2.64 -7.21
C TRP A 155 26.95 2.37 -8.48
N ALA A 156 26.59 3.03 -9.59
CA ALA A 156 27.33 2.86 -10.85
C ALA A 156 28.79 3.33 -10.77
N TRP A 157 29.06 4.41 -10.02
CA TRP A 157 30.41 4.92 -9.80
C TRP A 157 31.26 3.94 -8.98
N GLN A 158 30.70 3.38 -7.90
CA GLN A 158 31.39 2.41 -7.03
C GLN A 158 31.71 1.09 -7.74
N GLU A 159 30.87 0.68 -8.68
CA GLU A 159 31.10 -0.50 -9.51
C GLU A 159 32.07 -0.24 -10.70
N GLY A 160 32.49 1.01 -10.90
CA GLY A 160 33.42 1.37 -11.98
C GLY A 160 32.81 1.35 -13.38
N ILE A 161 31.48 1.35 -13.48
CA ILE A 161 30.74 1.26 -14.75
C ILE A 161 30.04 2.56 -15.15
N GLY A 162 30.01 3.56 -14.25
CA GLY A 162 29.41 4.87 -14.50
C GLY A 162 30.28 5.73 -15.43
N LEU A 163 29.66 6.37 -16.42
CA LEU A 163 30.35 7.23 -17.38
C LEU A 163 30.85 8.55 -16.75
N SER A 164 30.19 9.02 -15.70
CA SER A 164 30.50 10.26 -14.98
C SER A 164 29.87 10.26 -13.59
N SER A 165 30.56 10.87 -12.62
CA SER A 165 30.05 11.11 -11.26
C SER A 165 29.02 12.25 -11.18
N SER A 166 28.66 12.88 -12.29
CA SER A 166 27.60 13.89 -12.33
C SER A 166 26.26 13.29 -11.90
N ASN A 167 25.51 14.03 -11.07
CA ASN A 167 24.19 13.60 -10.62
C ASN A 167 23.17 13.45 -11.77
N ASP A 168 23.42 14.14 -12.90
CA ASP A 168 22.57 14.07 -14.08
C ASP A 168 22.88 12.85 -14.97
N SER A 169 23.96 12.10 -14.69
CA SER A 169 24.22 10.81 -15.33
C SER A 169 23.04 9.85 -15.20
N PHE A 170 22.22 9.99 -14.15
CA PHE A 170 20.97 9.23 -14.00
C PHE A 170 20.08 9.24 -15.24
N PHE A 171 20.04 10.37 -15.96
CA PHE A 171 19.13 10.54 -17.10
C PHE A 171 19.65 9.96 -18.42
N PHE A 172 20.97 9.80 -18.58
CA PHE A 172 21.57 9.43 -19.87
C PHE A 172 22.53 8.24 -19.82
N ASP A 173 23.09 7.88 -18.67
CA ASP A 173 23.99 6.75 -18.52
C ASP A 173 23.23 5.42 -18.75
N PRO A 174 23.65 4.56 -19.71
CA PRO A 174 22.95 3.32 -20.02
C PRO A 174 22.88 2.33 -18.85
N SER A 175 23.92 2.26 -18.02
CA SER A 175 23.99 1.37 -16.85
C SER A 175 23.02 1.82 -15.78
N ILE A 176 23.00 3.12 -15.47
CA ILE A 176 22.07 3.68 -14.48
C ILE A 176 20.61 3.55 -14.95
N ARG A 177 20.35 3.79 -16.24
CA ARG A 177 19.02 3.57 -16.84
C ARG A 177 18.57 2.12 -16.74
N LYS A 178 19.51 1.16 -16.84
CA LYS A 178 19.23 -0.26 -16.62
C LYS A 178 18.85 -0.53 -15.17
N TYR A 179 19.57 0.05 -14.20
CA TYR A 179 19.23 -0.08 -12.78
C TYR A 179 17.83 0.44 -12.47
N PHE A 180 17.50 1.64 -12.93
CA PHE A 180 16.17 2.18 -12.69
C PHE A 180 15.08 1.37 -13.40
N LYS A 181 15.34 0.84 -14.61
CA LYS A 181 14.39 -0.04 -15.30
C LYS A 181 14.17 -1.36 -14.55
N ASN A 182 15.21 -1.98 -14.02
CA ASN A 182 15.09 -3.20 -13.21
C ASN A 182 14.31 -2.97 -11.90
N TYR A 183 14.30 -1.74 -11.40
CA TYR A 183 13.48 -1.37 -10.26
C TYR A 183 11.99 -1.21 -10.65
N VAL A 184 11.69 -0.77 -11.87
CA VAL A 184 10.32 -0.53 -12.35
C VAL A 184 9.66 -1.78 -12.96
N LEU A 185 10.44 -2.66 -13.60
CA LEU A 185 9.99 -3.81 -14.38
C LEU A 185 10.28 -5.12 -13.65
#